data_AF-A0A377F752-F1
#
_entry.id   AF-A0A377F752-F1
#
_cell.length_a   1.000
_cell.length_b   1.000
_cell.length_c   1.000
_cell.angle_alpha   90.00
_cell.angle_beta   90.00
_cell.angle_gamma   90.00
#
_symmetry.space_group_name_H-M   'P 1'
#
loop_
_entity.id
_entity.type
_entity.pdbx_description
1 polymer ?
#
loop_
_entity_poly.entity_id
_entity_poly.type
_entity_poly.pdbx_seq_one_letter_code
_entity_poly.pdbx_strand_id
1 'polypeptide(L)'
;MMAKEDRIAADRLSHASLLEAASLSPSQLRRFAHNDVTHLARLLASPCPGQQMVVTEGVFSMDGDSAPLAEIQQVTQQHNGWLMVDDAHGTGVIGEQGRGSCWLQKVKPELLVVTFGKGFGVSGAAVLCSSTVADYLLQFARHLIYSTSMPPAQAQALRASLAVIRSDEGDARREKLAALITRFSCRSTGFAVYALLIHAAPSSH
;
A
#
# COMPACT_ATOMS: atom_id res chain seq x y z
N MET A 1 4.86 17.99 4.02
CA MET A 1 5.31 17.57 2.68
C MET A 1 4.43 18.17 1.59
N MET A 2 3.10 18.05 1.69
CA MET A 2 2.19 18.70 0.75
C MET A 2 1.75 20.09 1.21
N ALA A 3 1.77 21.05 0.30
CA ALA A 3 1.41 22.46 0.46
C ALA A 3 0.13 22.80 -0.33
N LYS A 4 -0.35 24.04 -0.20
CA LYS A 4 -1.63 24.50 -0.78
C LYS A 4 -1.73 24.34 -2.30
N GLU A 5 -0.63 24.55 -3.01
CA GLU A 5 -0.57 24.46 -4.48
C GLU A 5 -0.32 23.02 -4.99
N ASP A 6 -0.07 22.09 -4.08
CA ASP A 6 0.15 20.68 -4.40
C ASP A 6 -1.19 19.94 -4.56
N ARG A 7 -1.14 18.76 -5.18
CA ARG A 7 -2.30 17.89 -5.39
C ARG A 7 -2.05 16.50 -4.84
N ILE A 8 -3.05 15.98 -4.13
CA ILE A 8 -3.16 14.55 -3.80
C ILE A 8 -4.22 13.93 -4.72
N ALA A 9 -3.85 12.93 -5.51
CA ALA A 9 -4.76 12.10 -6.30
C ALA A 9 -4.93 10.75 -5.60
N ALA A 10 -6.06 10.53 -4.93
CA ALA A 10 -6.32 9.31 -4.16
C ALA A 10 -7.31 8.37 -4.86
N ASP A 11 -7.10 7.06 -4.76
CA ASP A 11 -8.09 6.09 -5.22
C ASP A 11 -9.40 6.27 -4.43
N ARG A 12 -10.54 6.11 -5.11
CA ARG A 12 -11.85 6.29 -4.46
C ARG A 12 -12.09 5.28 -3.34
N LEU A 13 -11.56 4.07 -3.40
CA LEU A 13 -11.76 3.05 -2.37
C LEU A 13 -10.62 2.97 -1.34
N SER A 14 -9.65 3.89 -1.39
CA SER A 14 -8.62 3.97 -0.36
C SER A 14 -9.22 4.12 1.04
N HIS A 15 -8.53 3.52 2.01
CA HIS A 15 -8.94 3.41 3.41
C HIS A 15 -9.25 4.78 4.00
N ALA A 16 -10.26 4.83 4.88
CA ALA A 16 -10.77 6.08 5.45
C ALA A 16 -9.66 6.93 6.10
N SER A 17 -8.68 6.29 6.77
CA SER A 17 -7.55 7.00 7.39
C SER A 17 -6.66 7.73 6.37
N LEU A 18 -6.47 7.17 5.16
CA LEU A 18 -5.71 7.82 4.09
C LEU A 18 -6.47 9.02 3.53
N LEU A 19 -7.78 8.86 3.32
CA LEU A 19 -8.63 9.94 2.83
C LEU A 19 -8.77 11.07 3.86
N GLU A 20 -8.89 10.72 5.15
CA GLU A 20 -8.91 11.68 6.24
C GLU A 20 -7.59 12.45 6.32
N ALA A 21 -6.45 11.75 6.31
CA ALA A 21 -5.13 12.38 6.30
C ALA A 21 -4.95 13.30 5.08
N ALA A 22 -5.41 12.89 3.90
CA ALA A 22 -5.37 13.72 2.70
C ALA A 22 -6.30 14.94 2.79
N SER A 23 -7.43 14.84 3.48
CA SER A 23 -8.36 15.95 3.68
C SER A 23 -7.88 16.99 4.70
N LEU A 24 -7.03 16.57 5.65
CA LEU A 24 -6.38 17.44 6.62
C LEU A 24 -5.13 18.14 6.04
N SER A 25 -4.65 17.70 4.88
CA SER A 25 -3.57 18.37 4.15
C SER A 25 -4.06 19.70 3.55
N PRO A 26 -3.23 20.75 3.50
CA PRO A 26 -3.58 22.00 2.82
C PRO A 26 -3.68 21.85 1.29
N SER A 27 -3.20 20.75 0.70
CA SER A 27 -3.21 20.47 -0.73
C SER A 27 -4.60 20.21 -1.31
N GLN A 28 -4.72 20.33 -2.63
CA GLN A 28 -5.93 19.94 -3.34
C GLN A 28 -6.08 18.41 -3.39
N LEU A 29 -7.13 17.87 -2.76
CA LEU A 29 -7.52 16.47 -2.91
C LEU A 29 -8.38 16.26 -4.17
N ARG A 30 -7.96 15.33 -5.03
CA ARG A 30 -8.73 14.80 -6.17
C ARG A 30 -8.86 13.29 -6.01
N ARG A 31 -10.01 12.72 -6.37
CA ARG A 31 -10.23 11.28 -6.32
C ARG A 31 -10.41 10.74 -7.73
N PHE A 32 -9.64 9.72 -8.11
CA PHE A 32 -9.87 8.98 -9.35
C PHE A 32 -10.79 7.79 -9.08
N ALA A 33 -11.38 7.24 -10.14
CA ALA A 33 -12.24 6.06 -10.02
C ALA A 33 -11.37 4.86 -9.65
N HIS A 34 -11.93 3.93 -8.88
CA HIS A 34 -11.18 2.82 -8.34
C HIS A 34 -10.48 2.00 -9.42
N ASN A 35 -9.16 1.80 -9.28
CA ASN A 35 -8.29 1.14 -10.25
C ASN A 35 -8.33 1.71 -11.69
N ASP A 36 -8.91 2.90 -11.90
CA ASP A 36 -9.00 3.54 -13.21
C ASP A 36 -7.77 4.40 -13.50
N VAL A 37 -6.75 3.76 -14.06
CA VAL A 37 -5.49 4.39 -14.47
C VAL A 37 -5.72 5.49 -15.53
N THR A 38 -6.74 5.35 -16.38
CA THR A 38 -7.05 6.35 -17.41
C THR A 38 -7.63 7.62 -16.80
N HIS A 39 -8.50 7.50 -15.79
CA HIS A 39 -8.97 8.63 -15.03
C HIS A 39 -7.83 9.27 -14.23
N LEU A 40 -6.96 8.47 -13.60
CA LEU A 40 -5.75 8.99 -12.93
C LEU A 40 -4.90 9.82 -13.89
N ALA A 41 -4.59 9.32 -15.08
CA ALA A 41 -3.80 10.04 -16.09
C ALA A 41 -4.42 11.40 -16.46
N ARG A 42 -5.75 11.45 -16.65
CA ARG A 42 -6.47 12.71 -16.92
C ARG A 42 -6.36 13.70 -15.75
N LEU A 43 -6.40 13.22 -14.51
CA LEU A 43 -6.20 14.09 -13.34
C LEU A 43 -4.77 14.64 -13.29
N LEU A 44 -3.76 13.80 -13.50
CA LEU A 44 -2.36 14.22 -13.45
C LEU A 44 -1.95 15.15 -14.61
N ALA A 45 -2.62 15.03 -15.75
CA ALA A 45 -2.46 15.94 -16.89
C ALA A 45 -3.05 17.34 -16.65
N SER A 46 -3.97 17.48 -15.69
CA SER A 46 -4.57 18.78 -15.39
C SER A 46 -3.55 19.70 -14.70
N PRO A 47 -3.48 21.00 -15.04
CA PRO A 47 -2.48 21.91 -14.48
C PRO A 47 -2.40 21.85 -12.95
N CYS A 48 -1.18 21.74 -12.42
CA CYS A 48 -0.87 21.77 -10.99
C CYS A 48 0.41 22.61 -10.82
N PRO A 49 0.34 23.77 -10.17
CA PRO A 49 1.53 24.61 -9.94
C PRO A 49 2.56 23.97 -9.00
N GLY A 50 2.10 23.11 -8.08
CA GLY A 50 2.92 22.41 -7.10
C GLY A 50 3.22 20.95 -7.48
N GLN A 51 3.58 20.17 -6.46
CA GLN A 51 3.86 18.75 -6.56
C GLN A 51 2.58 17.91 -6.62
N GLN A 52 2.68 16.74 -7.21
CA GLN A 52 1.57 15.78 -7.28
C GLN A 52 1.93 14.49 -6.56
N MET A 53 1.04 14.01 -5.70
CA MET A 53 1.16 12.70 -5.04
C MET A 53 -0.05 11.83 -5.35
N VAL A 54 0.20 10.64 -5.86
CA VAL A 54 -0.79 9.59 -6.03
C VAL A 54 -0.80 8.71 -4.80
N VAL A 55 -1.99 8.42 -4.26
CA VAL A 55 -2.17 7.56 -3.10
C VAL A 55 -3.11 6.41 -3.47
N THR A 56 -2.67 5.18 -3.23
CA THR A 56 -3.46 3.97 -3.44
C THR A 56 -3.09 2.88 -2.42
N GLU A 57 -3.83 1.77 -2.44
CA GLU A 57 -3.53 0.57 -1.64
C GLU A 57 -2.96 -0.55 -2.51
N GLY A 58 -2.11 -1.39 -1.93
CA GLY A 58 -1.63 -2.60 -2.60
C GLY A 58 -2.73 -3.65 -2.75
N VAL A 59 -3.53 -3.84 -1.69
CA VAL A 59 -4.72 -4.71 -1.66
C VAL A 59 -5.79 -3.97 -0.88
N PHE A 60 -6.97 -3.78 -1.47
CA PHE A 60 -8.06 -3.03 -0.83
C PHE A 60 -8.79 -3.90 0.20
N SER A 61 -8.97 -3.37 1.40
CA SER A 61 -9.44 -4.16 2.56
C SER A 61 -10.86 -4.74 2.43
N MET A 62 -11.76 -4.06 1.72
CA MET A 62 -13.18 -4.43 1.67
C MET A 62 -13.47 -5.44 0.56
N ASP A 63 -12.98 -5.17 -0.65
CA ASP A 63 -13.25 -6.00 -1.83
C ASP A 63 -12.12 -7.03 -2.08
N GLY A 64 -10.94 -6.81 -1.52
CA GLY A 64 -9.79 -7.72 -1.60
C GLY A 64 -9.14 -7.79 -2.98
N ASP A 65 -9.51 -6.90 -3.89
CA ASP A 65 -8.86 -6.70 -5.17
C ASP A 65 -7.54 -5.92 -4.99
N SER A 66 -6.74 -5.85 -6.05
CA SER A 66 -5.40 -5.27 -6.02
C SER A 66 -5.26 -4.15 -7.04
N ALA A 67 -4.61 -3.06 -6.65
CA ALA A 67 -4.35 -1.96 -7.58
C ALA A 67 -3.36 -2.39 -8.69
N PRO A 68 -3.52 -1.87 -9.93
CA PRO A 68 -2.53 -2.04 -11.00
C PRO A 68 -1.32 -1.10 -10.74
N LEU A 69 -0.56 -1.38 -9.70
CA LEU A 69 0.54 -0.53 -9.19
C LEU A 69 1.59 -0.22 -10.27
N ALA A 70 1.90 -1.18 -11.15
CA ALA A 70 2.88 -0.96 -12.21
C ALA A 70 2.43 0.13 -13.20
N GLU A 71 1.16 0.08 -13.60
CA GLU A 71 0.55 1.07 -14.51
C GLU A 71 0.39 2.42 -13.81
N ILE A 72 -0.03 2.41 -12.54
CA ILE A 72 -0.13 3.61 -11.70
C ILE A 72 1.25 4.28 -11.56
N GLN A 73 2.31 3.53 -11.25
CA GLN A 73 3.68 4.06 -11.13
C GLN A 73 4.13 4.69 -12.45
N GLN A 74 3.90 4.00 -13.57
CA GLN A 74 4.28 4.50 -14.89
C GLN A 74 3.60 5.84 -15.21
N VAL A 75 2.28 5.92 -15.05
CA VAL A 75 1.53 7.17 -15.29
C VAL A 75 1.95 8.26 -14.31
N THR A 76 2.18 7.91 -13.04
CA THR A 76 2.64 8.87 -12.02
C THR A 76 3.99 9.48 -12.40
N GLN A 77 4.95 8.66 -12.84
CA GLN A 77 6.27 9.11 -13.27
C GLN A 77 6.24 9.97 -14.54
N GLN A 78 5.38 9.63 -15.51
CA GLN A 78 5.19 10.45 -16.72
C GLN A 78 4.77 11.89 -16.42
N HIS A 79 4.13 12.11 -15.27
CA HIS A 79 3.68 13.42 -14.80
C HIS A 79 4.54 14.00 -13.67
N ASN A 80 5.75 13.46 -13.44
CA ASN A 80 6.66 13.85 -12.36
C ASN A 80 6.02 13.81 -10.96
N GLY A 81 5.02 12.96 -10.76
CA GLY A 81 4.36 12.77 -9.48
C GLY A 81 5.11 11.78 -8.59
N TRP A 82 4.74 11.76 -7.31
CA TRP A 82 5.17 10.75 -6.34
C TRP A 82 4.06 9.71 -6.16
N LEU A 83 4.44 8.45 -5.99
CA LEU A 83 3.53 7.38 -5.60
C LEU A 83 3.72 7.06 -4.11
N MET A 84 2.59 7.02 -3.40
CA MET A 84 2.46 6.46 -2.07
C MET A 84 1.54 5.24 -2.11
N VAL A 85 2.04 4.10 -1.66
CA VAL A 85 1.27 2.84 -1.58
C VAL A 85 1.11 2.43 -0.12
N ASP A 86 -0.11 2.19 0.31
CA ASP A 86 -0.38 1.48 1.56
C ASP A 86 -0.51 -0.02 1.29
N ASP A 87 0.47 -0.80 1.76
CA ASP A 87 0.55 -2.24 1.57
C ASP A 87 0.24 -3.00 2.88
N ALA A 88 -0.67 -2.46 3.69
CA ALA A 88 -1.07 -3.06 4.96
C ALA A 88 -1.68 -4.46 4.81
N HIS A 89 -2.40 -4.73 3.72
CA HIS A 89 -3.04 -6.03 3.45
C HIS A 89 -2.20 -6.98 2.59
N GLY A 90 -1.17 -6.49 1.87
CA GLY A 90 -0.29 -7.35 1.09
C GLY A 90 0.99 -7.76 1.83
N THR A 91 1.59 -6.88 2.64
CA THR A 91 2.84 -7.19 3.33
C THR A 91 2.66 -8.32 4.35
N GLY A 92 3.52 -9.34 4.26
CA GLY A 92 3.46 -10.59 5.03
C GLY A 92 2.53 -11.65 4.43
N VAL A 93 1.66 -11.28 3.48
CA VAL A 93 0.59 -12.12 2.94
C VAL A 93 0.87 -12.56 1.51
N ILE A 94 1.38 -11.66 0.66
CA ILE A 94 1.64 -11.94 -0.75
C ILE A 94 3.06 -11.57 -1.17
N GLY A 95 3.42 -12.02 -2.38
CA GLY A 95 4.77 -11.90 -2.89
C GLY A 95 5.72 -12.90 -2.24
N GLU A 96 6.82 -13.18 -2.93
CA GLU A 96 7.91 -14.01 -2.43
C GLU A 96 8.31 -13.55 -1.03
N GLN A 97 8.40 -14.50 -0.08
CA GLN A 97 8.75 -14.22 1.32
C GLN A 97 7.86 -13.14 2.00
N GLY A 98 6.61 -12.97 1.54
CA GLY A 98 5.67 -12.00 2.09
C GLY A 98 6.06 -10.54 1.83
N ARG A 99 6.78 -10.25 0.74
CA ARG A 99 7.26 -8.89 0.43
C ARG A 99 6.20 -7.89 -0.03
N GLY A 100 4.96 -8.33 -0.23
CA GLY A 100 3.81 -7.47 -0.50
C GLY A 100 3.55 -7.17 -1.98
N SER A 101 2.53 -6.33 -2.22
CA SER A 101 2.02 -5.98 -3.55
C SER A 101 3.07 -5.30 -4.42
N CYS A 102 3.85 -4.38 -3.84
CA CYS A 102 4.87 -3.63 -4.59
C CYS A 102 5.95 -4.58 -5.14
N TRP A 103 6.38 -5.56 -4.36
CA TRP A 103 7.35 -6.57 -4.81
C TRP A 103 6.79 -7.42 -5.95
N LEU A 104 5.57 -7.93 -5.79
CA LEU A 104 4.90 -8.78 -6.79
C LEU A 104 4.79 -8.09 -8.15
N GLN A 105 4.53 -6.77 -8.13
CA GLN A 105 4.37 -5.96 -9.35
C GLN A 105 5.66 -5.26 -9.80
N LYS A 106 6.80 -5.52 -9.12
CA LYS A 106 8.11 -4.89 -9.40
C LYS A 106 8.08 -3.35 -9.34
N VAL A 107 7.29 -2.80 -8.42
CA VAL A 107 7.12 -1.37 -8.19
C VAL A 107 7.92 -0.93 -6.97
N LYS A 108 8.56 0.24 -7.08
CA LYS A 108 9.23 0.91 -5.97
C LYS A 108 8.63 2.32 -5.84
N PRO A 109 7.61 2.50 -4.99
CA PRO A 109 7.02 3.82 -4.78
C PRO A 109 7.98 4.73 -3.99
N GLU A 110 7.75 6.03 -4.06
CA GLU A 110 8.49 7.01 -3.25
C GLU A 110 8.19 6.83 -1.76
N LEU A 111 6.95 6.45 -1.42
CA LEU A 111 6.52 6.12 -0.07
C LEU A 111 5.78 4.78 -0.05
N LEU A 112 6.24 3.83 0.76
CA LEU A 112 5.53 2.58 1.04
C LEU A 112 5.14 2.54 2.52
N VAL A 113 3.84 2.51 2.80
CA VAL A 113 3.32 2.35 4.15
C VAL A 113 3.03 0.88 4.41
N VAL A 114 3.49 0.38 5.55
CA VAL A 114 3.19 -0.98 6.01
C VAL A 114 2.74 -0.96 7.46
N THR A 115 1.87 -1.90 7.83
CA THR A 115 1.50 -2.14 9.23
C THR A 115 2.03 -3.48 9.71
N PHE A 116 2.40 -3.53 10.99
CA PHE A 116 2.79 -4.76 11.66
C PHE A 116 1.61 -5.41 12.40
N GLY A 117 0.43 -4.79 12.39
CA GLY A 117 -0.80 -5.27 13.01
C GLY A 117 -1.53 -6.40 12.29
N LYS A 118 -1.17 -6.66 11.02
CA LYS A 118 -1.89 -7.61 10.15
C LYS A 118 -1.05 -8.85 9.86
N GLY A 119 -0.43 -8.96 8.68
CA GLY A 119 0.36 -10.13 8.30
C GLY A 119 1.51 -10.47 9.27
N PHE A 120 2.03 -9.48 9.99
CA PHE A 120 3.06 -9.66 11.02
C PHE A 120 2.51 -10.06 12.40
N GLY A 121 1.22 -9.88 12.68
CA GLY A 121 0.60 -10.29 13.95
C GLY A 121 1.17 -9.61 15.21
N VAL A 122 1.79 -8.43 15.08
CA VAL A 122 2.34 -7.66 16.20
C VAL A 122 1.75 -6.23 16.19
N SER A 123 2.49 -5.19 16.62
CA SER A 123 1.99 -3.81 16.62
C SER A 123 3.02 -2.85 16.01
N GLY A 124 2.52 -1.73 15.50
CA GLY A 124 3.29 -0.66 14.86
C GLY A 124 3.07 -0.57 13.35
N ALA A 125 3.76 0.39 12.74
CA ALA A 125 3.75 0.65 11.32
C ALA A 125 5.12 1.24 10.90
N ALA A 126 5.39 1.25 9.61
CA ALA A 126 6.57 1.89 9.05
C ALA A 126 6.25 2.57 7.71
N VAL A 127 7.02 3.61 7.41
CA VAL A 127 7.08 4.23 6.08
C VAL A 127 8.45 3.94 5.50
N LEU A 128 8.49 3.14 4.44
CA LEU A 128 9.71 2.83 3.70
C LEU A 128 9.87 3.86 2.59
N CYS A 129 11.00 4.55 2.57
CA CYS A 129 11.31 5.63 1.63
C CYS A 129 12.84 5.78 1.49
N SER A 130 13.29 6.75 0.68
CA SER A 130 14.72 7.07 0.59
C SER A 130 15.25 7.70 1.89
N SER A 131 16.56 7.64 2.13
CA SER A 131 17.19 8.27 3.30
C SER A 131 16.89 9.77 3.37
N THR A 132 16.94 10.46 2.22
CA THR A 132 16.62 11.90 2.14
C THR A 132 15.19 12.20 2.58
N VAL A 133 14.23 11.36 2.19
CA VAL A 133 12.82 11.51 2.61
C VAL A 133 12.66 11.16 4.09
N ALA A 134 13.34 10.12 4.57
CA ALA A 134 13.33 9.76 5.98
C ALA A 134 13.87 10.89 6.87
N ASP A 135 15.00 11.50 6.50
CA ASP A 135 15.60 12.64 7.20
C ASP A 135 14.65 13.85 7.22
N TYR A 136 13.99 14.14 6.10
CA TYR A 136 12.97 15.17 6.04
C TYR A 136 11.79 14.88 6.98
N LEU A 137 11.27 13.65 6.97
CA LEU A 137 10.17 13.26 7.86
C LEU A 137 10.59 13.37 9.34
N LEU A 138 11.80 12.96 9.69
CA LEU A 138 12.33 13.07 11.06
C LEU A 138 12.49 14.52 11.52
N GLN A 139 12.76 15.46 10.61
CA GLN A 139 12.92 16.89 10.94
C GLN A 139 11.61 17.67 10.98
N PHE A 140 10.64 17.31 10.14
CA PHE A 140 9.44 18.14 9.92
C PHE A 140 8.12 17.48 10.34
N ALA A 141 8.06 16.15 10.49
CA ALA A 141 6.84 15.47 10.91
C ALA A 141 6.68 15.56 12.43
N ARG A 142 6.01 16.61 12.91
CA ARG A 142 5.74 16.84 14.35
C ARG A 142 5.17 15.60 15.04
N HIS A 143 4.27 14.88 14.40
CA HIS A 143 3.66 13.66 14.96
C HIS A 143 4.66 12.51 15.17
N LEU A 144 5.74 12.46 14.38
CA LEU A 144 6.81 11.49 14.58
C LEU A 144 7.79 11.96 15.67
N ILE A 145 8.15 13.25 15.65
CA ILE A 145 9.10 13.87 16.59
C ILE A 145 8.58 13.81 18.04
N TYR A 146 7.28 14.04 18.23
CA TYR A 146 6.65 14.05 19.56
C TYR A 146 5.99 12.72 19.93
N SER A 147 6.37 11.62 19.27
CA SER A 147 5.90 10.27 19.61
C SER A 147 6.97 9.47 20.36
N THR A 148 6.54 8.55 21.20
CA THR A 148 7.44 7.61 21.89
C THR A 148 7.92 6.56 20.90
N SER A 149 9.24 6.30 20.90
CA SER A 149 9.82 5.24 20.08
C SER A 149 9.23 3.87 20.39
N MET A 150 9.22 2.99 19.38
CA MET A 150 8.82 1.59 19.54
C MET A 150 9.59 0.92 20.69
N PRO A 151 8.91 0.24 21.65
CA PRO A 151 9.59 -0.47 22.72
C PRO A 151 10.56 -1.54 22.18
N PRO A 152 11.73 -1.76 22.81
CA PRO A 152 12.70 -2.76 22.34
C PRO A 152 12.12 -4.18 22.23
N ALA A 153 11.24 -4.56 23.15
CA ALA A 153 10.54 -5.85 23.10
C ALA A 153 9.64 -5.98 21.86
N GLN A 154 8.97 -4.90 21.48
CA GLN A 154 8.13 -4.84 20.27
C GLN A 154 8.99 -4.97 19.00
N ALA A 155 10.15 -4.32 18.96
CA ALA A 155 11.09 -4.46 17.86
C ALA A 155 11.63 -5.89 17.73
N GLN A 156 11.92 -6.56 18.86
CA GLN A 156 12.35 -7.96 18.84
C GLN A 156 11.23 -8.91 18.38
N ALA A 157 9.99 -8.69 18.83
CA ALA A 157 8.82 -9.45 18.37
C ALA A 157 8.61 -9.28 16.86
N LEU A 158 8.75 -8.05 16.34
CA LEU A 158 8.69 -7.77 14.91
C LEU A 158 9.78 -8.51 14.13
N ARG A 159 11.03 -8.50 14.63
CA ARG A 159 12.14 -9.26 14.01
C ARG A 159 11.85 -10.76 13.96
N ALA A 160 11.33 -11.33 15.04
CA ALA A 160 10.97 -12.75 15.09
C ALA A 160 9.82 -13.08 14.12
N SER A 161 8.78 -12.25 14.07
CA SER A 161 7.68 -12.39 13.12
C SER A 161 8.16 -12.34 11.67
N LEU A 162 9.03 -11.38 11.34
CA LEU A 162 9.64 -11.30 10.00
C LEU A 162 10.44 -12.56 9.65
N ALA A 163 11.17 -13.14 10.61
CA ALA A 163 11.91 -14.38 10.38
C ALA A 163 10.98 -15.55 10.03
N VAL A 164 9.83 -15.67 10.71
CA VAL A 164 8.81 -16.68 10.39
C VAL A 164 8.20 -16.41 9.01
N ILE A 165 7.82 -15.16 8.71
CA ILE A 165 7.25 -14.77 7.42
C ILE A 165 8.16 -15.18 6.25
N ARG A 166 9.48 -15.03 6.40
CA ARG A 166 10.47 -15.33 5.36
C ARG A 166 10.94 -16.79 5.31
N SER A 167 10.48 -17.63 6.23
CA SER A 167 10.83 -19.05 6.28
C SER A 167 9.88 -19.91 5.43
N ASP A 168 10.27 -21.17 5.20
CA ASP A 168 9.42 -22.19 4.57
C ASP A 168 8.07 -22.35 5.29
N GLU A 169 8.04 -22.16 6.61
CA GLU A 169 6.78 -22.17 7.36
C GLU A 169 5.87 -21.00 6.94
N GLY A 170 6.45 -19.82 6.71
CA GLY A 170 5.74 -18.66 6.20
C GLY A 170 5.21 -18.89 4.78
N ASP A 171 6.00 -19.52 3.92
CA ASP A 171 5.57 -19.90 2.56
C ASP A 171 4.40 -20.89 2.61
N ALA A 172 4.51 -21.97 3.41
CA ALA A 172 3.44 -22.95 3.58
C ALA A 172 2.14 -22.32 4.13
N ARG A 173 2.23 -21.33 5.03
CA ARG A 173 1.07 -20.58 5.53
C ARG A 173 0.41 -19.76 4.44
N ARG A 174 1.18 -19.09 3.57
CA ARG A 174 0.65 -18.32 2.44
C ARG A 174 0.02 -19.22 1.37
N GLU A 175 0.64 -20.35 1.05
CA GLU A 175 0.06 -21.35 0.14
C GLU A 175 -1.28 -21.88 0.66
N LYS A 176 -1.33 -22.22 1.95
CA LYS A 176 -2.58 -22.65 2.60
C LYS A 176 -3.64 -21.56 2.55
N LEU A 177 -3.28 -20.30 2.79
CA LEU A 177 -4.20 -19.18 2.69
C LEU A 177 -4.76 -19.04 1.27
N ALA A 178 -3.91 -19.10 0.25
CA ALA A 178 -4.33 -19.05 -1.14
C ALA A 178 -5.31 -20.19 -1.48
N ALA A 179 -5.01 -21.42 -1.06
CA ALA A 179 -5.89 -22.56 -1.26
C ALA A 179 -7.26 -22.39 -0.56
N LEU A 180 -7.29 -21.80 0.63
CA LEU A 180 -8.52 -21.50 1.35
C LEU A 180 -9.34 -20.41 0.66
N ILE A 181 -8.69 -19.36 0.16
CA ILE A 181 -9.33 -18.30 -0.63
C ILE A 181 -9.98 -18.91 -1.89
N THR A 182 -9.24 -19.69 -2.67
CA THR A 182 -9.78 -20.37 -3.87
C THR A 182 -10.96 -21.26 -3.53
N ARG A 183 -10.85 -22.07 -2.46
CA ARG A 183 -11.93 -22.96 -2.03
C ARG A 183 -13.20 -22.20 -1.67
N PHE A 184 -13.07 -21.06 -0.99
CA PHE A 184 -14.22 -20.24 -0.60
C PHE A 184 -14.82 -19.57 -1.82
N SER A 185 -14.02 -18.91 -2.66
CA SER A 185 -14.46 -18.24 -3.88
C SER A 185 -15.18 -19.17 -4.87
N CYS A 186 -14.71 -20.42 -5.04
CA CYS A 186 -15.39 -21.39 -5.90
C CYS A 186 -16.74 -21.88 -5.34
N ARG A 187 -16.93 -21.90 -4.01
CA ARG A 187 -18.16 -22.37 -3.35
C ARG A 187 -19.23 -21.29 -3.21
N SER A 188 -18.82 -20.02 -3.29
CA SER A 188 -19.70 -18.85 -3.22
C SER A 188 -20.52 -18.59 -4.49
N THR A 189 -20.47 -19.47 -5.51
CA THR A 189 -21.32 -19.32 -6.71
C THR A 189 -22.83 -19.47 -6.45
N GLY A 190 -23.24 -19.85 -5.23
CA GLY A 190 -24.65 -19.91 -4.78
C GLY A 190 -25.09 -18.85 -3.75
N PHE A 191 -24.16 -18.02 -3.24
CA PHE A 191 -24.44 -16.91 -2.32
C PHE A 191 -23.54 -15.76 -2.73
N ALA A 192 -24.06 -14.55 -2.94
CA ALA A 192 -23.26 -13.38 -3.30
C ALA A 192 -22.26 -13.02 -2.19
N VAL A 193 -21.12 -13.72 -2.20
CA VAL A 193 -19.95 -13.42 -1.40
C VAL A 193 -18.92 -12.92 -2.38
N TYR A 194 -18.63 -11.62 -2.32
CA TYR A 194 -17.58 -10.99 -3.10
C TYR A 194 -16.27 -11.74 -2.82
N ALA A 195 -15.83 -12.50 -3.81
CA ALA A 195 -14.66 -13.33 -3.74
C ALA A 195 -13.42 -12.42 -3.70
N LEU A 196 -12.61 -12.56 -2.64
CA LEU A 196 -11.24 -12.05 -2.59
C LEU A 196 -10.50 -12.55 -3.84
N LEU A 197 -10.29 -11.67 -4.80
CA LEU A 197 -9.51 -11.94 -6.00
C LEU A 197 -8.16 -11.25 -5.88
N ILE A 198 -7.32 -11.78 -4.99
CA ILE A 198 -5.89 -11.48 -5.05
C ILE A 198 -5.32 -12.29 -6.22
N HIS A 199 -5.40 -11.74 -7.44
CA HIS A 199 -4.81 -12.36 -8.62
C HIS A 199 -3.28 -12.29 -8.51
N ALA A 200 -2.64 -13.43 -8.23
CA ALA A 200 -1.27 -13.64 -8.65
C ALA A 200 -1.26 -13.76 -10.18
N ALA A 201 -0.76 -12.74 -10.88
CA ALA A 201 -0.50 -12.85 -12.31
C ALA A 201 0.45 -14.05 -12.55
N PRO A 202 0.13 -14.96 -13.49
CA PRO A 202 1.04 -16.04 -13.83
C PRO A 202 2.29 -15.44 -14.49
N SER A 203 3.46 -15.69 -13.92
CA SER A 203 4.74 -15.42 -14.57
C SER A 203 4.88 -16.36 -15.77
N SER A 204 4.72 -15.83 -16.97
CA SER A 204 5.09 -16.51 -18.21
C SER A 204 6.61 -16.59 -18.32
N HIS A 205 7.12 -17.82 -18.34
CA HIS A 205 8.36 -18.19 -19.02
C HIS A 205 7.99 -18.89 -20.32
#